data_AF-A0A947YZK2-F1
#
_entry.id   AF-A0A947YZK2-F1
#
_cell.length_a   1.000
_cell.length_b   1.000
_cell.length_c   1.000
_cell.angle_alpha   90.00
_cell.angle_beta   90.00
_cell.angle_gamma   90.00
#
_symmetry.space_group_name_H-M   'P 1'
#
loop_
_entity.id
_entity.type
_entity.pdbx_description
1 polymer ?
#
loop_
_entity_poly.entity_id
_entity_poly.type
_entity_poly.pdbx_seq_one_letter_code
_entity_poly.pdbx_strand_id
1 'polypeptide(L)'
;MSDKNKNTGEIKELDQKKSGSNKTMEPDKKKSAELKTTTKDARTGEVAVYRKACGFSYHFRSFLTILGKETRSFFNTPMAYIILSGFVLLTSWLFFETFWLRNEASARPLFDALPKIFLIITPLVTMKMWAEEYSTGTHDQLMSLPVNPAITVMGKITACLSIILMALILTLPYPIVASVYGNLDWGPVWGGYLGALLLGLAYASVGLFISSLTRTQVEAAFVTLFVAGFFYFIGESNVLENFSSSNTTYILGQIGLGSRFRNISRGVLDIRDLVYYASFSALFIVVNVAVLRHRKWM
;
A
#
# COMPACT_ATOMS: atom_id res chain seq x y z
N MET A 1 56.43 18.28 72.24
CA MET A 1 57.62 19.16 72.30
C MET A 1 58.81 18.34 71.84
N SER A 2 59.54 18.84 70.83
CA SER A 2 60.85 18.36 70.32
C SER A 2 60.91 16.98 69.66
N ASP A 3 61.64 16.71 68.58
CA ASP A 3 62.48 17.48 67.64
C ASP A 3 62.58 16.59 66.39
N LYS A 4 62.29 17.04 65.17
CA LYS A 4 63.17 17.75 64.24
C LYS A 4 64.56 17.12 64.04
N ASN A 5 64.87 16.95 62.75
CA ASN A 5 66.17 17.29 62.13
C ASN A 5 67.18 16.14 61.90
N LYS A 6 67.09 15.52 60.72
CA LYS A 6 68.30 15.14 59.95
C LYS A 6 68.15 14.84 58.45
N ASN A 7 67.03 15.17 57.81
CA ASN A 7 66.84 14.88 56.38
C ASN A 7 66.86 16.11 55.44
N THR A 8 67.46 17.21 55.90
CA THR A 8 67.52 18.50 55.18
C THR A 8 68.79 18.65 54.31
N GLY A 9 69.56 17.58 54.09
CA GLY A 9 70.84 17.63 53.37
C GLY A 9 70.77 17.33 51.87
N GLU A 10 69.91 16.40 51.42
CA GLU A 10 70.00 15.86 50.05
C GLU A 10 69.02 16.45 49.03
N ILE A 11 68.14 17.38 49.44
CA ILE A 11 67.10 17.94 48.55
C ILE A 11 67.62 19.14 47.73
N LYS A 12 68.85 19.62 47.94
CA LYS A 12 69.34 20.85 47.29
C LYS A 12 70.14 20.67 45.99
N GLU A 13 70.48 19.45 45.58
CA GLU A 13 71.23 19.25 44.32
C GLU A 13 70.37 18.84 43.10
N LEU A 14 69.11 18.45 43.28
CA LEU A 14 68.27 18.03 42.17
C LEU A 14 67.33 19.12 41.62
N ASP A 15 67.17 20.24 42.33
CA ASP A 15 66.25 21.32 41.94
C ASP A 15 66.86 22.36 40.97
N GLN A 16 68.18 22.40 40.76
CA GLN A 16 68.79 23.36 39.84
C GLN A 16 68.93 22.87 38.39
N LYS A 17 68.69 21.59 38.08
CA LYS A 17 68.90 21.07 36.71
C LYS A 17 67.63 20.96 35.85
N LYS A 18 66.47 21.40 36.33
CA LYS A 18 65.20 21.33 35.57
C LYS A 18 64.55 22.68 35.25
N SER A 19 65.23 23.80 35.52
CA SER A 19 64.79 25.15 35.12
C SER A 19 65.38 25.59 33.76
N GLY A 20 65.39 24.70 32.77
CA GLY A 20 66.08 24.95 31.50
C GLY A 20 65.65 24.02 30.39
N SER A 21 64.35 23.87 30.16
CA SER A 21 63.83 23.41 28.85
C SER A 21 62.33 23.70 28.75
N ASN A 22 61.98 24.98 28.86
CA ASN A 22 60.70 25.49 28.36
C ASN A 22 60.87 25.76 26.85
N LYS A 23 59.80 25.53 26.07
CA LYS A 23 59.64 25.66 24.60
C LYS A 23 60.08 24.47 23.74
N THR A 24 59.22 23.45 23.64
CA THR A 24 58.70 22.95 22.35
C THR A 24 57.76 21.77 22.61
N MET A 25 56.44 22.00 22.76
CA MET A 25 55.43 20.93 22.65
C MET A 25 53.98 21.46 22.60
N GLU A 26 53.77 22.66 22.04
CA GLU A 26 52.44 23.30 21.91
C GLU A 26 51.83 23.40 20.48
N PRO A 27 52.26 22.65 19.43
CA PRO A 27 51.50 22.59 18.17
C PRO A 27 50.59 21.34 18.04
N ASP A 28 50.79 20.31 18.86
CA ASP A 28 50.22 18.97 18.59
C ASP A 28 48.78 18.76 19.11
N LYS A 29 48.39 19.48 20.17
CA LYS A 29 47.03 19.39 20.74
C LYS A 29 45.96 20.08 19.89
N LYS A 30 46.29 21.20 19.22
CA LYS A 30 45.35 21.88 18.29
C LYS A 30 45.14 21.06 17.02
N LYS A 31 46.22 20.54 16.44
CA LYS A 31 46.16 19.68 15.24
C LYS A 31 45.41 18.37 15.51
N SER A 32 45.60 17.77 16.69
CA SER A 32 44.84 16.59 17.13
C SER A 32 43.36 16.85 17.42
N ALA A 33 42.97 18.08 17.79
CA ALA A 33 41.58 18.48 18.01
C ALA A 33 40.85 18.81 16.69
N GLU A 34 41.54 19.46 15.74
CA GLU A 34 41.04 19.68 14.38
C GLU A 34 40.93 18.39 13.57
N LEU A 35 41.87 17.45 13.73
CA LEU A 35 41.80 16.13 13.08
C LEU A 35 40.64 15.29 13.65
N LYS A 36 40.37 15.37 14.96
CA LYS A 36 39.24 14.66 15.59
C LYS A 36 37.89 15.23 15.20
N THR A 37 37.78 16.54 14.97
CA THR A 37 36.51 17.18 14.54
C THR A 37 36.21 16.91 13.07
N THR A 38 37.19 17.04 12.18
CA THR A 38 37.05 16.69 10.74
C THR A 38 36.76 15.20 10.52
N THR A 39 37.38 14.29 11.29
CA THR A 39 37.11 12.84 11.17
C THR A 39 35.72 12.45 11.70
N LYS A 40 35.20 13.18 12.70
CA LYS A 40 33.85 12.94 13.26
C LYS A 40 32.77 13.41 12.29
N ASP A 41 32.97 14.55 11.62
CA ASP A 41 32.02 15.08 10.64
C ASP A 41 31.96 14.22 9.36
N ALA A 42 33.11 13.76 8.87
CA ALA A 42 33.20 12.82 7.74
C ALA A 42 32.54 11.46 8.03
N ARG A 43 32.74 10.89 9.24
CA ARG A 43 32.00 9.71 9.69
C ARG A 43 30.49 9.96 9.76
N THR A 44 30.06 11.13 10.21
CA THR A 44 28.63 11.44 10.38
C THR A 44 27.92 11.55 9.02
N GLY A 45 28.59 12.10 8.00
CA GLY A 45 28.13 12.12 6.62
C GLY A 45 28.06 10.72 5.98
N GLU A 46 29.10 9.89 6.11
CA GLU A 46 29.09 8.52 5.59
C GLU A 46 28.05 7.63 6.27
N VAL A 47 27.89 7.72 7.59
CA VAL A 47 26.88 6.93 8.33
C VAL A 47 25.46 7.38 7.94
N ALA A 48 25.25 8.66 7.64
CA ALA A 48 23.96 9.15 7.13
C ALA A 48 23.65 8.68 5.70
N VAL A 49 24.67 8.60 4.83
CA VAL A 49 24.55 8.09 3.45
C VAL A 49 24.31 6.58 3.44
N TYR A 50 25.07 5.80 4.21
CA TYR A 50 24.83 4.36 4.38
C TYR A 50 23.50 4.06 5.07
N ARG A 51 23.06 4.86 6.04
CA ARG A 51 21.72 4.73 6.67
C ARG A 51 20.58 5.04 5.69
N LYS A 52 20.74 6.01 4.77
CA LYS A 52 19.73 6.29 3.74
C LYS A 52 19.69 5.23 2.63
N ALA A 53 20.85 4.79 2.14
CA ALA A 53 20.95 3.74 1.11
C ALA A 53 20.47 2.37 1.64
N CYS A 54 20.87 2.02 2.87
CA CYS A 54 20.38 0.83 3.57
C CYS A 54 18.92 0.99 3.97
N GLY A 55 18.46 2.21 4.29
CA GLY A 55 17.07 2.53 4.56
C GLY A 55 16.17 2.19 3.37
N PHE A 56 16.39 2.78 2.19
CA PHE A 56 15.54 2.50 1.02
C PHE A 56 15.57 1.03 0.60
N SER A 57 16.76 0.41 0.57
CA SER A 57 16.89 -1.02 0.27
C SER A 57 16.19 -1.91 1.31
N TYR A 58 16.28 -1.57 2.60
CA TYR A 58 15.56 -2.25 3.68
C TYR A 58 14.05 -2.12 3.53
N HIS A 59 13.54 -0.92 3.24
CA HIS A 59 12.09 -0.69 3.07
C HIS A 59 11.55 -1.50 1.89
N PHE A 60 12.28 -1.55 0.77
CA PHE A 60 11.89 -2.33 -0.40
C PHE A 60 11.95 -3.84 -0.14
N ARG A 61 12.99 -4.34 0.53
CA ARG A 61 13.09 -5.77 0.90
C ARG A 61 11.99 -6.16 1.87
N SER A 62 11.70 -5.34 2.88
CA SER A 62 10.58 -5.55 3.81
C SER A 62 9.23 -5.59 3.08
N PHE A 63 9.00 -4.66 2.15
CA PHE A 63 7.80 -4.65 1.31
C PHE A 63 7.63 -5.96 0.53
N LEU A 64 8.69 -6.41 -0.17
CA LEU A 64 8.69 -7.68 -0.91
C LEU A 64 8.48 -8.90 -0.02
N THR A 65 9.07 -8.91 1.19
CA THR A 65 8.87 -9.99 2.16
C THR A 65 7.41 -10.05 2.62
N ILE A 66 6.80 -8.90 2.92
CA ILE A 66 5.39 -8.83 3.33
C ILE A 66 4.50 -9.28 2.17
N LEU A 67 4.72 -8.75 0.97
CA LEU A 67 3.96 -9.13 -0.23
C LEU A 67 4.04 -10.64 -0.48
N GLY A 68 5.24 -11.22 -0.47
CA GLY A 68 5.43 -12.65 -0.69
C GLY A 68 4.75 -13.51 0.39
N LYS A 69 4.81 -13.08 1.66
CA LYS A 69 4.11 -13.73 2.76
C LYS A 69 2.59 -13.69 2.56
N GLU A 70 2.02 -12.53 2.25
CA GLU A 70 0.57 -12.33 2.11
C GLU A 70 0.02 -13.06 0.89
N THR A 71 0.66 -12.93 -0.27
CA THR A 71 0.28 -13.67 -1.47
C THR A 71 0.31 -15.19 -1.21
N ARG A 72 1.34 -15.70 -0.53
CA ARG A 72 1.40 -17.13 -0.16
C ARG A 72 0.34 -17.52 0.87
N SER A 73 0.03 -16.63 1.82
CA SER A 73 -1.06 -16.84 2.80
C SER A 73 -2.40 -17.06 2.10
N PHE A 74 -2.68 -16.30 1.04
CA PHE A 74 -3.89 -16.51 0.24
C PHE A 74 -3.91 -17.87 -0.46
N PHE A 75 -2.86 -18.21 -1.23
CA PHE A 75 -2.82 -19.47 -1.99
C PHE A 75 -2.69 -20.73 -1.13
N ASN A 76 -2.24 -20.61 0.12
CA ASN A 76 -2.24 -21.73 1.06
C ASN A 76 -3.63 -21.99 1.67
N THR A 77 -4.56 -21.03 1.58
CA THR A 77 -5.91 -21.19 2.10
C THR A 77 -6.91 -21.54 0.99
N PRO A 78 -7.91 -22.39 1.25
CA PRO A 78 -8.93 -22.75 0.25
C PRO A 78 -9.76 -21.54 -0.20
N MET A 79 -9.81 -20.47 0.61
CA MET A 79 -10.62 -19.28 0.34
C MET A 79 -10.26 -18.59 -0.98
N ALA A 80 -8.96 -18.47 -1.32
CA ALA A 80 -8.56 -17.81 -2.56
C ALA A 80 -9.07 -18.56 -3.79
N TYR A 81 -9.03 -19.90 -3.78
CA TYR A 81 -9.54 -20.72 -4.87
C TYR A 81 -11.07 -20.64 -4.99
N ILE A 82 -11.80 -20.56 -3.87
CA ILE A 82 -13.25 -20.39 -3.87
C ILE A 82 -13.63 -19.03 -4.48
N ILE A 83 -12.92 -17.95 -4.08
CA ILE A 83 -13.17 -16.60 -4.60
C ILE A 83 -12.86 -16.54 -6.11
N LEU A 84 -11.70 -17.06 -6.54
CA LEU A 84 -11.30 -17.04 -7.96
C LEU A 84 -12.23 -17.89 -8.83
N SER A 85 -12.60 -19.09 -8.37
CA SER A 85 -13.53 -19.96 -9.11
C SER A 85 -14.93 -19.35 -9.17
N GLY A 86 -15.45 -18.82 -8.06
CA GLY A 86 -16.72 -18.11 -8.04
C GLY A 86 -16.73 -16.90 -8.98
N PHE A 87 -15.64 -16.13 -9.01
CA PHE A 87 -15.48 -15.01 -9.94
C PHE A 87 -15.57 -15.47 -11.40
N VAL A 88 -14.77 -16.47 -11.79
CA VAL A 88 -14.74 -17.00 -13.17
C VAL A 88 -16.08 -17.63 -13.55
N LEU A 89 -16.75 -18.33 -12.64
CA LEU A 89 -18.05 -18.92 -12.91
C LEU A 89 -19.11 -17.84 -13.17
N LEU A 90 -19.16 -16.80 -12.33
CA LEU A 90 -20.08 -15.69 -12.49
C LEU A 90 -19.83 -14.91 -13.78
N THR A 91 -18.56 -14.59 -14.09
CA THR A 91 -18.23 -13.88 -15.35
C THR A 91 -18.49 -14.75 -16.57
N SER A 92 -18.20 -16.05 -16.51
CA SER A 92 -18.49 -16.99 -17.60
C SER A 92 -19.99 -17.04 -17.86
N TRP A 93 -20.80 -17.24 -16.82
CA TRP A 93 -22.25 -17.34 -16.93
C TRP A 93 -22.85 -16.09 -17.61
N LEU A 94 -22.51 -14.91 -17.10
CA LEU A 94 -23.02 -13.65 -17.64
C LEU A 94 -22.54 -13.39 -19.07
N PHE A 95 -21.30 -13.75 -19.39
CA PHE A 95 -20.78 -13.62 -20.74
C PHE A 95 -21.53 -14.53 -21.73
N PHE A 96 -21.72 -15.81 -21.40
CA PHE A 96 -22.42 -16.75 -22.27
C PHE A 96 -23.90 -16.38 -22.46
N GLU A 97 -24.58 -15.99 -21.38
CA GLU A 97 -25.98 -15.55 -21.42
C GLU A 97 -26.14 -14.36 -22.37
N THR A 98 -25.32 -13.32 -22.20
CA THR A 98 -25.42 -12.10 -23.01
C THR A 98 -24.96 -12.29 -24.45
N PHE A 99 -23.94 -13.12 -24.70
CA PHE A 99 -23.48 -13.46 -26.04
C PHE A 99 -24.57 -14.17 -26.86
N TRP A 100 -25.27 -15.13 -26.24
CA TRP A 100 -26.35 -15.86 -26.91
C TRP A 100 -27.62 -15.01 -27.11
N LEU A 101 -27.97 -14.18 -26.12
CA LEU A 101 -29.16 -13.33 -26.18
C LEU A 101 -29.02 -12.15 -27.15
N ARG A 102 -27.83 -11.53 -27.22
CA ARG A 102 -27.62 -10.33 -28.05
C ARG A 102 -27.15 -10.65 -29.47
N ASN A 103 -26.64 -11.85 -29.72
CA ASN A 103 -26.11 -12.29 -31.01
C ASN A 103 -25.07 -11.30 -31.61
N GLU A 104 -24.39 -10.55 -30.75
CA GLU A 104 -23.37 -9.55 -31.09
C GLU A 104 -22.06 -9.94 -30.39
N ALA A 105 -20.97 -10.06 -31.16
CA ALA A 105 -19.64 -10.34 -30.65
C ALA A 105 -19.01 -9.08 -30.01
N SER A 106 -19.49 -8.71 -28.82
CA SER A 106 -19.06 -7.51 -28.10
C SER A 106 -18.59 -7.84 -26.69
N ALA A 107 -17.47 -7.26 -26.26
CA ALA A 107 -16.97 -7.37 -24.89
C ALA A 107 -17.65 -6.39 -23.91
N ARG A 108 -18.52 -5.49 -24.39
CA ARG A 108 -19.19 -4.49 -23.54
C ARG A 108 -20.01 -5.07 -22.39
N PRO A 109 -20.81 -6.15 -22.58
CA PRO A 109 -21.59 -6.73 -21.48
C PRO A 109 -20.72 -7.24 -20.32
N LEU A 110 -19.52 -7.76 -20.62
CA LEU A 110 -18.55 -8.19 -19.60
C LEU A 110 -18.11 -6.99 -18.75
N PHE A 111 -17.73 -5.88 -19.40
CA PHE A 111 -17.30 -4.68 -18.69
C PHE A 111 -18.45 -4.02 -17.92
N ASP A 112 -19.69 -4.07 -18.40
CA ASP A 112 -20.83 -3.56 -17.63
C ASP A 112 -21.14 -4.40 -16.38
N ALA A 113 -20.82 -5.70 -16.40
CA ALA A 113 -20.99 -6.59 -15.25
C ALA A 113 -19.82 -6.53 -14.26
N LEU A 114 -18.59 -6.32 -14.76
CA LEU A 114 -17.36 -6.35 -13.97
C LEU A 114 -17.39 -5.51 -12.68
N PRO A 115 -17.81 -4.22 -12.70
CA PRO A 115 -17.90 -3.40 -11.49
C PRO A 115 -18.80 -3.98 -10.41
N LYS A 116 -19.91 -4.60 -10.81
CA LYS A 116 -20.91 -5.19 -9.88
C LYS A 116 -20.37 -6.47 -9.26
N ILE A 117 -19.65 -7.27 -10.04
CA ILE A 117 -19.00 -8.49 -9.54
C ILE A 117 -17.84 -8.11 -8.61
N PHE A 118 -17.04 -7.12 -8.99
CA PHE A 118 -15.93 -6.60 -8.17
C PHE A 118 -16.40 -6.06 -6.83
N LEU A 119 -17.59 -5.47 -6.78
CA LEU A 119 -18.22 -4.99 -5.56
C LEU A 119 -18.45 -6.13 -4.55
N ILE A 120 -18.68 -7.36 -4.99
CA ILE A 120 -18.79 -8.55 -4.13
C ILE A 120 -17.41 -9.17 -3.86
N ILE A 121 -16.60 -9.37 -4.90
CA ILE A 121 -15.32 -10.06 -4.79
C ILE A 121 -14.30 -9.28 -3.96
N THR A 122 -14.25 -7.96 -4.09
CA THR A 122 -13.25 -7.15 -3.40
C THR A 122 -13.37 -7.22 -1.88
N PRO A 123 -14.56 -7.03 -1.26
CA PRO A 123 -14.77 -7.28 0.15
C PRO A 123 -14.29 -8.65 0.62
N LEU A 124 -14.56 -9.71 -0.16
CA LEU A 124 -14.17 -11.08 0.15
C LEU A 124 -12.64 -11.26 0.15
N VAL A 125 -11.93 -10.56 -0.74
CA VAL A 125 -10.45 -10.58 -0.77
C VAL A 125 -9.87 -9.76 0.38
N THR A 126 -10.43 -8.58 0.67
CA THR A 126 -9.86 -7.66 1.66
C THR A 126 -10.20 -7.98 3.11
N MET A 127 -11.32 -8.67 3.37
CA MET A 127 -11.80 -8.88 4.75
C MET A 127 -10.79 -9.57 5.66
N LYS A 128 -10.00 -10.50 5.11
CA LYS A 128 -9.02 -11.31 5.84
C LYS A 128 -7.78 -10.52 6.26
N MET A 129 -7.44 -9.46 5.53
CA MET A 129 -6.15 -8.76 5.63
C MET A 129 -5.76 -8.32 7.03
N TRP A 130 -6.71 -7.71 7.76
CA TRP A 130 -6.50 -7.27 9.14
C TRP A 130 -7.35 -8.07 10.12
N ALA A 131 -8.60 -8.40 9.76
CA ALA A 131 -9.50 -9.11 10.66
C ALA A 131 -8.98 -10.50 11.08
N GLU A 132 -8.22 -11.20 10.24
CA GLU A 132 -7.59 -12.47 10.63
C GLU A 132 -6.49 -12.27 11.69
N GLU A 133 -5.67 -11.22 11.56
CA GLU A 133 -4.64 -10.89 12.54
C GLU A 133 -5.23 -10.42 13.87
N TYR A 134 -6.37 -9.73 13.83
CA TYR A 134 -7.12 -9.34 15.03
C TYR A 134 -7.77 -10.53 15.71
N SER A 135 -8.35 -11.44 14.94
CA SER A 135 -8.98 -12.66 15.47
C SER A 135 -7.98 -13.61 16.11
N THR A 136 -6.77 -13.74 15.52
CA THR A 136 -5.71 -14.62 16.05
C THR A 136 -4.85 -13.98 17.13
N GLY A 137 -5.08 -12.70 17.47
CA GLY A 137 -4.25 -11.96 18.44
C GLY A 137 -2.80 -11.73 17.98
N THR A 138 -2.47 -12.03 16.71
CA THR A 138 -1.11 -11.83 16.18
C THR A 138 -0.81 -10.35 15.91
N HIS A 139 -1.84 -9.49 15.92
CA HIS A 139 -1.71 -8.06 15.72
C HIS A 139 -0.71 -7.40 16.70
N ASP A 140 -0.73 -7.81 17.97
CA ASP A 140 0.15 -7.23 19.00
C ASP A 140 1.62 -7.58 18.73
N GLN A 141 1.87 -8.80 18.25
CA GLN A 141 3.19 -9.22 17.81
C GLN A 141 3.65 -8.42 16.58
N LEU A 142 2.75 -8.12 15.64
CA LEU A 142 3.06 -7.33 14.45
C LEU A 142 3.41 -5.88 14.80
N MET A 143 2.71 -5.28 15.78
CA MET A 143 2.94 -3.91 16.24
C MET A 143 4.25 -3.76 17.04
N SER A 144 4.71 -4.85 17.67
CA SER A 144 5.98 -4.90 18.39
C SER A 144 7.21 -4.88 17.48
N LEU A 145 7.06 -5.28 16.21
CA LEU A 145 8.15 -5.27 15.24
C LEU A 145 8.48 -3.82 14.80
N PRO A 146 9.76 -3.48 14.57
CA PRO A 146 10.18 -2.16 14.13
C PRO A 146 9.92 -1.92 12.64
N VAL A 147 8.73 -2.27 12.15
CA VAL A 147 8.31 -2.08 10.76
C VAL A 147 7.43 -0.83 10.66
N ASN A 148 7.67 -0.03 9.63
CA ASN A 148 6.84 1.15 9.37
C ASN A 148 5.43 0.71 8.93
N PRO A 149 4.35 1.18 9.59
CA PRO A 149 2.97 0.79 9.24
C PRO A 149 2.62 1.09 7.79
N ALA A 150 3.21 2.12 7.18
CA ALA A 150 3.00 2.43 5.77
C ALA A 150 3.46 1.31 4.83
N ILE A 151 4.58 0.65 5.15
CA ILE A 151 5.12 -0.47 4.34
C ILE A 151 4.21 -1.69 4.48
N THR A 152 3.72 -1.96 5.68
CA THR A 152 2.79 -3.07 5.93
C THR A 152 1.50 -2.90 5.16
N VAL A 153 0.92 -1.69 5.19
CA VAL A 153 -0.30 -1.37 4.43
C VAL A 153 -0.05 -1.49 2.92
N MET A 154 1.07 -0.97 2.41
CA MET A 154 1.43 -1.08 0.99
C MET A 154 1.63 -2.54 0.56
N GLY A 155 2.30 -3.37 1.36
CA GLY A 155 2.48 -4.78 1.06
C GLY A 155 1.15 -5.53 0.98
N LYS A 156 0.24 -5.28 1.92
CA LYS A 156 -1.09 -5.91 1.96
C LYS A 156 -1.98 -5.48 0.78
N ILE A 157 -2.01 -4.20 0.43
CA ILE A 157 -2.81 -3.76 -0.73
C ILE A 157 -2.27 -4.33 -2.04
N THR A 158 -0.95 -4.40 -2.22
CA THR A 158 -0.38 -5.02 -3.42
C THR A 158 -0.64 -6.52 -3.47
N ALA A 159 -0.69 -7.21 -2.31
CA ALA A 159 -1.11 -8.61 -2.25
C ALA A 159 -2.59 -8.79 -2.68
N CYS A 160 -3.50 -7.94 -2.20
CA CYS A 160 -4.90 -7.92 -2.68
C CYS A 160 -4.97 -7.66 -4.20
N LEU A 161 -4.20 -6.68 -4.68
CA LEU A 161 -4.16 -6.32 -6.09
C LEU A 161 -3.64 -7.48 -6.95
N SER A 162 -2.71 -8.30 -6.44
CA SER A 162 -2.21 -9.48 -7.16
C SER A 162 -3.30 -10.54 -7.40
N ILE A 163 -4.24 -10.70 -6.46
CA ILE A 163 -5.39 -11.60 -6.62
C ILE A 163 -6.39 -11.03 -7.61
N ILE A 164 -6.67 -9.73 -7.53
CA ILE A 164 -7.55 -9.05 -8.48
C ILE A 164 -6.96 -9.13 -9.90
N LEU A 165 -5.65 -8.93 -10.04
CA LEU A 165 -4.93 -9.07 -11.30
C LEU A 165 -5.01 -10.52 -11.83
N MET A 166 -4.80 -11.50 -10.96
CA MET A 166 -4.98 -12.92 -11.32
C MET A 166 -6.41 -13.19 -11.80
N ALA A 167 -7.41 -12.69 -11.08
CA ALA A 167 -8.81 -12.80 -11.48
C ALA A 167 -9.04 -12.20 -12.87
N LEU A 168 -8.54 -10.99 -13.14
CA LEU A 168 -8.63 -10.34 -14.46
C LEU A 168 -7.95 -11.17 -15.56
N ILE A 169 -6.76 -11.72 -15.30
CA ILE A 169 -6.05 -12.58 -16.26
C ILE A 169 -6.90 -13.81 -16.61
N LEU A 170 -7.56 -14.43 -15.62
CA LEU A 170 -8.44 -15.58 -15.85
C LEU A 170 -9.66 -15.24 -16.73
N THR A 171 -9.99 -13.96 -16.91
CA THR A 171 -11.09 -13.51 -17.79
C THR A 171 -10.63 -13.12 -19.19
N LEU A 172 -9.32 -13.05 -19.48
CA LEU A 172 -8.79 -12.79 -20.83
C LEU A 172 -9.25 -13.78 -21.91
N PRO A 173 -9.55 -15.07 -21.62
CA PRO A 173 -10.11 -15.96 -22.61
C PRO A 173 -11.43 -15.48 -23.22
N TYR A 174 -12.25 -14.70 -22.51
CA TYR A 174 -13.56 -14.26 -23.03
C TYR A 174 -13.48 -13.32 -24.23
N PRO A 175 -12.73 -12.18 -24.19
CA PRO A 175 -12.56 -11.34 -25.37
C PRO A 175 -11.81 -12.06 -26.49
N ILE A 176 -10.92 -13.01 -26.18
CA ILE A 176 -10.26 -13.83 -27.20
C ILE A 176 -11.30 -14.66 -27.96
N VAL A 177 -12.19 -15.37 -27.25
CA VAL A 177 -13.30 -16.10 -27.88
C VAL A 177 -14.20 -15.16 -28.68
N ALA A 178 -14.57 -13.99 -28.12
CA ALA A 178 -15.37 -13.00 -28.83
C ALA A 178 -14.71 -12.53 -30.14
N SER A 179 -13.39 -12.36 -30.17
CA SER A 179 -12.64 -11.94 -31.36
C SER A 179 -12.58 -12.98 -32.48
N VAL A 180 -12.76 -14.26 -32.15
CA VAL A 180 -12.83 -15.35 -33.15
C VAL A 180 -14.19 -15.37 -33.84
N TYR A 181 -15.26 -15.08 -33.10
CA TYR A 181 -16.63 -15.13 -33.62
C TYR A 181 -17.15 -13.80 -34.18
N GLY A 182 -16.45 -12.69 -33.98
CA GLY A 182 -16.79 -11.42 -34.63
C GLY A 182 -15.72 -10.35 -34.53
N ASN A 183 -16.01 -9.19 -35.12
CA ASN A 183 -15.05 -8.09 -35.22
C ASN A 183 -15.03 -7.27 -33.93
N LEU A 184 -14.17 -7.68 -32.99
CA LEU A 184 -14.01 -7.03 -31.69
C LEU A 184 -13.03 -5.85 -31.78
N ASP A 185 -13.48 -4.69 -31.33
CA ASP A 185 -12.61 -3.54 -31.11
C ASP A 185 -11.76 -3.75 -29.84
N TRP A 186 -10.45 -3.86 -30.04
CA TRP A 186 -9.49 -4.06 -28.95
C TRP A 186 -9.25 -2.81 -28.10
N GLY A 187 -9.56 -1.61 -28.59
CA GLY A 187 -9.37 -0.36 -27.85
C GLY A 187 -10.13 -0.34 -26.51
N PRO A 188 -11.47 -0.52 -26.53
CA PRO A 188 -12.29 -0.64 -25.33
C PRO A 188 -11.92 -1.84 -24.44
N VAL A 189 -11.39 -2.92 -25.00
CA VAL A 189 -10.96 -4.11 -24.23
C VAL A 189 -9.80 -3.76 -23.31
N TRP A 190 -8.72 -3.19 -23.85
CA TRP A 190 -7.57 -2.75 -23.04
C TRP A 190 -7.96 -1.66 -22.04
N GLY A 191 -8.80 -0.71 -22.46
CA GLY A 191 -9.34 0.34 -21.58
C GLY A 191 -10.15 -0.25 -20.42
N GLY A 192 -11.04 -1.20 -20.70
CA GLY A 192 -11.87 -1.87 -19.70
C GLY A 192 -11.05 -2.67 -18.68
N TYR A 193 -10.01 -3.40 -19.10
CA TYR A 193 -9.12 -4.11 -18.18
C TYR A 193 -8.30 -3.18 -17.29
N LEU A 194 -7.77 -2.09 -17.87
CA LEU A 194 -7.07 -1.07 -17.10
C LEU A 194 -8.02 -0.42 -16.09
N GLY A 195 -9.21 -0.01 -16.52
CA GLY A 195 -10.26 0.52 -15.66
C GLY A 195 -10.65 -0.44 -14.54
N ALA A 196 -10.72 -1.74 -14.83
CA ALA A 196 -11.08 -2.75 -13.83
C ALA A 196 -9.98 -2.93 -12.78
N LEU A 197 -8.72 -2.85 -13.20
CA LEU A 197 -7.59 -2.86 -12.26
C LEU A 197 -7.62 -1.64 -11.32
N LEU A 198 -7.85 -0.44 -11.86
CA LEU A 198 -7.96 0.81 -11.08
C LEU A 198 -9.18 0.78 -10.15
N LEU A 199 -10.32 0.28 -10.62
CA LEU A 199 -11.52 0.11 -9.81
C LEU A 199 -11.28 -0.90 -8.69
N GLY A 200 -10.62 -2.03 -9.00
CA GLY A 200 -10.23 -3.04 -8.02
C GLY A 200 -9.30 -2.46 -6.95
N LEU A 201 -8.34 -1.61 -7.33
CA LEU A 201 -7.48 -0.89 -6.38
C LEU A 201 -8.28 0.06 -5.47
N ALA A 202 -9.26 0.78 -6.01
CA ALA A 202 -10.13 1.67 -5.24
C ALA A 202 -10.96 0.91 -4.20
N TYR A 203 -11.65 -0.15 -4.64
CA TYR A 203 -12.41 -1.01 -3.72
C TYR A 203 -11.50 -1.72 -2.72
N ALA A 204 -10.31 -2.16 -3.14
CA ALA A 204 -9.36 -2.82 -2.24
C ALA A 204 -8.85 -1.88 -1.15
N SER A 205 -8.62 -0.60 -1.49
CA SER A 205 -8.21 0.43 -0.53
C SER A 205 -9.28 0.65 0.54
N VAL A 206 -10.55 0.75 0.13
CA VAL A 206 -11.70 0.90 1.03
C VAL A 206 -11.85 -0.33 1.93
N GLY A 207 -11.78 -1.53 1.36
CA GLY A 207 -11.91 -2.77 2.13
C GLY A 207 -10.77 -3.01 3.10
N LEU A 208 -9.54 -2.65 2.72
CA LEU A 208 -8.40 -2.71 3.62
C LEU A 208 -8.58 -1.76 4.82
N PHE A 209 -9.07 -0.54 4.56
CA PHE A 209 -9.39 0.43 5.62
C PHE A 209 -10.45 -0.13 6.57
N ILE A 210 -11.58 -0.61 6.06
CA ILE A 210 -12.68 -1.13 6.88
C ILE A 210 -12.24 -2.38 7.68
N SER A 211 -11.46 -3.28 7.09
CA SER A 211 -10.89 -4.45 7.77
C SER A 211 -10.00 -4.04 8.95
N SER A 212 -9.33 -2.88 8.90
CA SER A 212 -8.53 -2.38 10.03
C SER A 212 -9.36 -1.90 11.24
N LEU A 213 -10.65 -1.58 11.01
CA LEU A 213 -11.56 -1.15 12.07
C LEU A 213 -12.26 -2.33 12.76
N THR A 214 -12.42 -3.44 12.06
CA THR A 214 -13.25 -4.58 12.46
C THR A 214 -12.43 -5.76 12.98
N ARG A 215 -12.99 -6.52 13.92
CA ARG A 215 -12.33 -7.73 14.47
C ARG A 215 -12.79 -9.01 13.79
N THR A 216 -14.00 -9.01 13.22
CA THR A 216 -14.58 -10.18 12.57
C THR A 216 -14.54 -10.03 11.04
N GLN A 217 -14.18 -11.11 10.33
CA GLN A 217 -14.06 -11.10 8.87
C GLN A 217 -15.40 -10.81 8.18
N VAL A 218 -16.48 -11.37 8.72
CA VAL A 218 -17.83 -11.23 8.15
C VAL A 218 -18.30 -9.77 8.21
N GLU A 219 -18.13 -9.12 9.36
CA GLU A 219 -18.48 -7.70 9.54
C GLU A 219 -17.65 -6.80 8.61
N ALA A 220 -16.34 -7.06 8.49
CA ALA A 220 -15.46 -6.35 7.57
C ALA A 220 -15.97 -6.42 6.13
N ALA A 221 -16.40 -7.60 5.68
CA ALA A 221 -16.90 -7.81 4.33
C ALA A 221 -18.22 -7.05 4.09
N PHE A 222 -19.20 -7.16 5.00
CA PHE A 222 -20.48 -6.48 4.85
C PHE A 222 -20.34 -4.96 4.85
N VAL A 223 -19.57 -4.39 5.78
CA VAL A 223 -19.37 -2.94 5.82
C VAL A 223 -18.64 -2.45 4.56
N THR A 224 -17.66 -3.21 4.07
CA THR A 224 -16.99 -2.89 2.80
C THR A 224 -17.95 -2.93 1.62
N LEU A 225 -18.81 -3.95 1.55
CA LEU A 225 -19.82 -4.09 0.50
C LEU A 225 -20.77 -2.87 0.47
N PHE A 226 -21.26 -2.46 1.64
CA PHE A 226 -22.14 -1.29 1.76
C PHE A 226 -21.45 0.02 1.38
N VAL A 227 -20.23 0.26 1.88
CA VAL A 227 -19.49 1.49 1.60
C VAL A 227 -19.08 1.56 0.13
N ALA A 228 -18.48 0.50 -0.41
CA ALA A 228 -18.10 0.44 -1.82
C ALA A 228 -19.34 0.52 -2.73
N GLY A 229 -20.44 -0.14 -2.35
CA GLY A 229 -21.71 -0.07 -3.06
C GLY A 229 -22.30 1.32 -3.06
N PHE A 230 -22.25 2.04 -1.94
CA PHE A 230 -22.69 3.43 -1.88
C PHE A 230 -21.93 4.32 -2.87
N PHE A 231 -20.59 4.20 -2.92
CA PHE A 231 -19.76 4.93 -3.90
C PHE A 231 -19.98 4.49 -5.36
N TYR A 232 -20.44 3.26 -5.58
CA TYR A 232 -20.83 2.79 -6.91
C TYR A 232 -22.17 3.41 -7.34
N PHE A 233 -23.21 3.28 -6.49
CA PHE A 233 -24.57 3.71 -6.82
C PHE A 233 -24.74 5.23 -6.92
N ILE A 234 -23.94 6.02 -6.20
CA ILE A 234 -24.04 7.49 -6.25
C ILE A 234 -23.77 8.06 -7.66
N GLY A 235 -23.07 7.30 -8.51
CA GLY A 235 -22.80 7.67 -9.91
C GLY A 235 -23.73 7.05 -10.94
N GLU A 236 -24.73 6.26 -10.52
CA GLU A 236 -25.57 5.53 -11.46
C GLU A 236 -26.60 6.47 -12.11
N SER A 237 -26.74 6.42 -13.44
CA SER A 237 -27.69 7.28 -14.17
C SER A 237 -29.11 7.20 -13.62
N ASN A 238 -29.56 5.99 -13.26
CA ASN A 238 -30.87 5.75 -12.64
C ASN A 238 -31.06 6.52 -11.32
N VAL A 239 -29.99 6.72 -10.54
CA VAL A 239 -30.05 7.47 -9.28
C VAL A 239 -30.01 8.97 -9.58
N LEU A 240 -29.19 9.39 -10.54
CA LEU A 240 -29.04 10.79 -10.95
C LEU A 240 -30.32 11.37 -11.55
N GLU A 241 -31.11 10.58 -12.27
CA GLU A 241 -32.39 10.99 -12.89
C GLU A 241 -33.48 11.31 -11.85
N ASN A 242 -33.38 10.77 -10.64
CA ASN A 242 -34.29 11.09 -9.54
C ASN A 242 -34.00 12.46 -8.89
N PHE A 243 -32.85 13.08 -9.20
CA PHE A 243 -32.50 14.41 -8.70
C PHE A 243 -32.82 15.48 -9.76
N SER A 244 -33.77 16.36 -9.47
CA SER A 244 -34.19 17.44 -10.40
C SER A 244 -33.16 18.57 -10.58
N SER A 245 -32.15 18.68 -9.70
CA SER A 245 -31.18 19.78 -9.74
C SER A 245 -29.91 19.43 -10.54
N SER A 246 -29.72 20.09 -11.68
CA SER A 246 -28.60 19.89 -12.61
C SER A 246 -27.20 19.94 -11.95
N ASN A 247 -26.99 20.83 -10.98
CA ASN A 247 -25.71 20.91 -10.25
C ASN A 247 -25.46 19.69 -9.36
N THR A 248 -26.49 19.14 -8.72
CA THR A 248 -26.37 17.96 -7.85
C THR A 248 -26.07 16.74 -8.71
N THR A 249 -26.76 16.58 -9.82
CA THR A 249 -26.53 15.54 -10.84
C THR A 249 -25.08 15.57 -11.35
N TYR A 250 -24.54 16.75 -11.62
CA TYR A 250 -23.14 16.89 -12.06
C TYR A 250 -22.15 16.45 -10.97
N ILE A 251 -22.29 16.93 -9.73
CA ILE A 251 -21.36 16.60 -8.63
C ILE A 251 -21.41 15.11 -8.29
N LEU A 252 -22.61 14.53 -8.18
CA LEU A 252 -22.80 13.10 -7.88
C LEU A 252 -22.22 12.22 -8.99
N GLY A 253 -22.40 12.62 -10.26
CA GLY A 253 -21.82 11.92 -11.40
C GLY A 253 -20.29 11.91 -11.42
N GLN A 254 -19.65 12.93 -10.83
CA GLN A 254 -18.18 13.03 -10.76
C GLN A 254 -17.57 12.18 -9.64
N ILE A 255 -18.32 11.92 -8.56
CA ILE A 255 -17.92 11.10 -7.39
C ILE A 255 -18.13 9.60 -7.65
N GLY A 256 -19.10 9.25 -8.51
CA GLY A 256 -19.41 7.86 -8.83
C GLY A 256 -18.22 7.05 -9.34
N LEU A 257 -17.89 5.96 -8.66
CA LEU A 257 -16.89 5.00 -9.16
C LEU A 257 -17.39 4.23 -10.39
N GLY A 258 -18.72 4.02 -10.48
CA GLY A 258 -19.35 3.32 -11.61
C GLY A 258 -19.51 4.16 -12.87
N SER A 259 -19.82 5.47 -12.75
CA SER A 259 -19.95 6.38 -13.90
C SER A 259 -18.63 6.54 -14.65
N ARG A 260 -17.54 6.70 -13.90
CA ARG A 260 -16.17 6.80 -14.42
C ARG A 260 -15.73 5.52 -15.12
N PHE A 261 -16.05 4.38 -14.54
CA PHE A 261 -15.74 3.09 -15.15
C PHE A 261 -16.42 2.92 -16.52
N ARG A 262 -17.69 3.36 -16.66
CA ARG A 262 -18.40 3.33 -17.95
C ARG A 262 -17.76 4.20 -19.02
N ASN A 263 -17.14 5.33 -18.65
CA ASN A 263 -16.42 6.17 -19.61
C ASN A 263 -15.16 5.45 -20.10
N ILE A 264 -14.42 4.84 -19.17
CA ILE A 264 -13.22 4.04 -19.47
C ILE A 264 -13.56 2.81 -20.32
N SER A 265 -14.64 2.09 -20.00
CA SER A 265 -15.04 0.86 -20.72
C SER A 265 -15.49 1.11 -22.16
N ARG A 266 -15.79 2.37 -22.53
CA ARG A 266 -16.05 2.79 -23.91
C ARG A 266 -14.76 3.04 -24.72
N GLY A 267 -13.58 2.88 -24.12
CA GLY A 267 -12.29 3.11 -24.76
C GLY A 267 -11.78 4.55 -24.69
N VAL A 268 -12.47 5.45 -23.96
CA VAL A 268 -12.02 6.82 -23.74
C VAL A 268 -11.23 6.86 -22.44
N LEU A 269 -9.91 6.68 -22.53
CA LEU A 269 -9.01 6.81 -21.40
C LEU A 269 -8.70 8.29 -21.13
N ASP A 270 -9.39 8.88 -20.17
CA ASP A 270 -9.11 10.22 -19.70
C ASP A 270 -8.16 10.18 -18.48
N ILE A 271 -7.16 11.07 -18.47
CA ILE A 271 -6.25 11.24 -17.33
C ILE A 271 -7.00 11.61 -16.05
N ARG A 272 -8.14 12.30 -16.18
CA ARG A 272 -9.00 12.69 -15.05
C ARG A 272 -9.52 11.49 -14.28
N ASP A 273 -9.90 10.43 -14.98
CA ASP A 273 -10.45 9.23 -14.36
C ASP A 273 -9.34 8.44 -13.66
N LEU A 274 -8.15 8.36 -14.28
CA LEU A 274 -6.96 7.75 -13.67
C LEU A 274 -6.55 8.46 -12.38
N VAL A 275 -6.46 9.79 -12.41
CA VAL A 275 -6.10 10.61 -11.25
C VAL A 275 -7.16 10.49 -10.16
N TYR A 276 -8.44 10.39 -10.52
CA TYR A 276 -9.53 10.19 -9.58
C TYR A 276 -9.37 8.88 -8.79
N TYR A 277 -9.22 7.75 -9.48
CA TYR A 277 -9.03 6.45 -8.80
C TYR A 277 -7.75 6.42 -7.97
N ALA A 278 -6.64 6.97 -8.49
CA ALA A 278 -5.38 7.04 -7.75
C ALA A 278 -5.50 7.89 -6.46
N SER A 279 -6.15 9.05 -6.55
CA SER A 279 -6.36 9.95 -5.40
C SER A 279 -7.30 9.32 -4.37
N PHE A 280 -8.37 8.67 -4.84
CA PHE A 280 -9.32 7.96 -3.98
C PHE A 280 -8.63 6.81 -3.23
N SER A 281 -7.89 5.95 -3.94
CA SER A 281 -7.10 4.88 -3.32
C SER A 281 -6.07 5.43 -2.33
N ALA A 282 -5.32 6.46 -2.71
CA ALA A 282 -4.32 7.09 -1.84
C ALA A 282 -4.93 7.63 -0.54
N LEU A 283 -6.10 8.26 -0.61
CA LEU A 283 -6.82 8.76 0.56
C LEU A 283 -7.11 7.62 1.55
N PHE A 284 -7.72 6.53 1.09
CA PHE A 284 -8.06 5.41 1.97
C PHE A 284 -6.82 4.70 2.53
N ILE A 285 -5.74 4.60 1.75
CA ILE A 285 -4.46 4.06 2.23
C ILE A 285 -3.89 4.95 3.35
N VAL A 286 -3.87 6.27 3.16
CA VAL A 286 -3.38 7.21 4.17
C VAL A 286 -4.21 7.13 5.45
N VAL A 287 -5.53 7.06 5.33
CA VAL A 287 -6.42 6.91 6.49
C VAL A 287 -6.15 5.57 7.20
N ASN A 288 -5.96 4.48 6.47
CA ASN A 288 -5.60 3.19 7.05
C ASN A 288 -4.29 3.26 7.87
N VAL A 289 -3.25 3.87 7.29
CA VAL A 289 -1.97 4.11 8.00
C VAL A 289 -2.16 4.98 9.24
N ALA A 290 -3.03 5.99 9.18
CA ALA A 290 -3.33 6.85 10.33
C ALA A 290 -4.03 6.07 11.46
N VAL A 291 -4.99 5.21 11.12
CA VAL A 291 -5.68 4.32 12.09
C VAL A 291 -4.69 3.39 12.79
N LEU A 292 -3.80 2.73 12.03
CA LEU A 292 -2.77 1.88 12.61
C LEU A 292 -1.81 2.66 13.50
N ARG A 293 -1.40 3.85 13.05
CA ARG A 293 -0.51 4.70 13.84
C ARG A 293 -1.18 5.08 15.14
N HIS A 294 -2.46 5.45 15.16
CA HIS A 294 -3.17 5.81 16.39
C HIS A 294 -3.24 4.64 17.38
N ARG A 295 -3.49 3.41 16.92
CA ARG A 295 -3.55 2.22 17.79
C ARG A 295 -2.23 1.85 18.46
N LYS A 296 -1.09 2.25 17.89
CA LYS A 296 0.22 1.98 18.49
C LYS A 296 0.48 2.75 19.80
N TRP A 297 -0.27 3.82 20.04
CA TRP A 297 -0.04 4.74 21.17
C TRP A 297 -1.05 4.54 22.31
N MET A 298 -2.04 3.69 22.12
CA MET A 298 -2.96 3.24 23.17
C MET A 298 -2.46 1.93 23.76
#